data_AF-A0A7R9MGE6-F1
#
_entry.id   AF-A0A7R9MGE6-F1
#
_cell.length_a   1.000
_cell.length_b   1.000
_cell.length_c   1.000
_cell.angle_alpha   90.00
_cell.angle_beta   90.00
_cell.angle_gamma   90.00
#
_symmetry.space_group_name_H-M   'P 1'
#
loop_
_entity.id
_entity.type
_entity.pdbx_description
1 polymer ?
#
loop_
_entity_poly.entity_id
_entity_poly.type
_entity_poly.pdbx_seq_one_letter_code
_entity_poly.pdbx_strand_id
1 'polypeptide(L)'
;NADAIISRTAAHGLEFAVVYEDHNFELANITDHIGQGRRDMQYVHDKYSYGYFSQPNHAKLNGKPLIMDFGPQTLQGDEWNQIFSPFNPKPEFIILWYQTKTTAGASQGDFAWPAQDFIGGLNGWYGKQTGVKVGCAYSGFNSFYKEGGWGDFPWSIPVSVSNFQQTLDLGLAHTDTLQVATWNDYGEGTQIEPTLEFEYQFLEVLQKKMGVKYTVADLKKVTDTYFHRVMYADNATMSALLEKQHFDLVHKYD
;
A
#
# COMPACT_ATOMS: atom_id res chain seq x y z
N ASN A 1 -0.95 2.63 15.14
CA ASN A 1 -2.00 3.06 14.18
C ASN A 1 -2.41 1.98 13.18
N ALA A 2 -1.50 1.13 12.67
CA ALA A 2 -1.84 0.04 11.73
C ALA A 2 -2.99 -0.87 12.21
N ASP A 3 -2.94 -1.35 13.45
CA ASP A 3 -4.01 -2.19 14.04
C ASP A 3 -5.41 -1.54 13.96
N ALA A 4 -5.49 -0.22 14.15
CA ALA A 4 -6.77 0.50 14.11
C ALA A 4 -7.37 0.51 12.70
N ILE A 5 -6.54 0.71 11.67
CA ILE A 5 -6.97 0.66 10.26
C ILE A 5 -7.40 -0.77 9.91
N ILE A 6 -6.57 -1.76 10.23
CA ILE A 6 -6.84 -3.15 9.87
C ILE A 6 -8.12 -3.66 10.56
N SER A 7 -8.39 -3.24 11.80
CA SER A 7 -9.64 -3.60 12.49
C SER A 7 -10.93 -3.14 11.78
N ARG A 8 -10.81 -2.23 10.81
CA ARG A 8 -11.93 -1.70 10.03
C ARG A 8 -12.04 -2.30 8.64
N THR A 9 -10.96 -2.77 8.02
CA THR A 9 -10.93 -3.13 6.58
C THR A 9 -12.02 -4.13 6.18
N ALA A 10 -12.22 -5.18 6.98
CA ALA A 10 -13.23 -6.21 6.71
C ALA A 10 -14.66 -5.65 6.62
N ALA A 11 -14.99 -4.68 7.48
CA ALA A 11 -16.31 -4.04 7.50
C ALA A 11 -16.58 -3.16 6.27
N HIS A 12 -15.56 -2.91 5.45
CA HIS A 12 -15.64 -2.15 4.19
C HIS A 12 -15.30 -3.01 2.97
N GLY A 13 -15.27 -4.34 3.11
CA GLY A 13 -14.92 -5.26 2.02
C GLY A 13 -13.48 -5.12 1.54
N LEU A 14 -12.60 -4.52 2.34
CA LEU A 14 -11.18 -4.34 1.99
C LEU A 14 -10.35 -5.49 2.50
N GLU A 15 -9.44 -5.95 1.66
CA GLU A 15 -8.31 -6.75 2.08
C GLU A 15 -7.16 -5.87 2.62
N PHE A 16 -6.25 -6.47 3.36
CA PHE A 16 -5.02 -5.80 3.81
C PHE A 16 -3.79 -6.70 3.65
N ALA A 17 -2.62 -6.09 3.50
CA ALA A 17 -1.32 -6.74 3.55
C ALA A 17 -0.34 -5.87 4.35
N VAL A 18 0.79 -6.46 4.73
CA VAL A 18 1.88 -5.74 5.40
C VAL A 18 2.93 -5.34 4.37
N VAL A 19 3.22 -4.05 4.29
CA VAL A 19 4.43 -3.52 3.65
C VAL A 19 5.43 -3.26 4.77
N TYR A 20 6.44 -4.12 4.87
CA TYR A 20 7.49 -4.06 5.86
C TYR A 20 8.61 -3.13 5.41
N GLU A 21 9.38 -2.61 6.35
CA GLU A 21 10.55 -1.78 6.06
C GLU A 21 11.62 -2.12 7.10
N ASP A 22 12.55 -2.98 6.70
CA ASP A 22 13.60 -3.52 7.56
C ASP A 22 14.64 -2.47 7.99
N HIS A 23 14.75 -1.36 7.26
CA HIS A 23 15.60 -0.23 7.64
C HIS A 23 15.22 0.37 9.00
N ASN A 24 13.98 0.18 9.45
CA ASN A 24 13.56 0.60 10.79
C ASN A 24 14.41 -0.04 11.91
N PHE A 25 15.08 -1.16 11.66
CA PHE A 25 16.04 -1.73 12.60
C PHE A 25 17.23 -0.79 12.85
N GLU A 26 17.80 -0.22 11.80
CA GLU A 26 18.92 0.72 11.91
C GLU A 26 18.46 2.00 12.62
N LEU A 27 17.30 2.54 12.23
CA LEU A 27 16.74 3.75 12.85
C LEU A 27 16.43 3.56 14.35
N ALA A 28 16.00 2.35 14.73
CA ALA A 28 15.72 2.00 16.11
C ALA A 28 16.95 1.45 16.88
N ASN A 29 18.14 1.41 16.26
CA ASN A 29 19.37 0.86 16.81
C ASN A 29 19.21 -0.58 17.33
N ILE A 30 18.49 -1.42 16.59
CA ILE A 30 18.35 -2.85 16.88
C ILE A 30 19.67 -3.54 16.53
N THR A 31 20.13 -4.46 17.37
CA THR A 31 21.38 -5.22 17.11
C THR A 31 21.12 -6.66 16.70
N ASP A 32 20.01 -7.25 17.16
CA ASP A 32 19.55 -8.58 16.79
C ASP A 32 18.46 -8.47 15.70
N HIS A 33 18.89 -8.21 14.46
CA HIS A 33 17.96 -8.01 13.33
C HIS A 33 17.12 -9.26 13.05
N ILE A 34 17.73 -10.45 13.04
CA ILE A 34 17.01 -11.70 12.75
C ILE A 34 16.01 -12.00 13.87
N GLY A 35 16.42 -11.90 15.14
CA GLY A 35 15.51 -12.15 16.24
C GLY A 35 14.40 -11.10 16.33
N GLN A 36 14.69 -9.83 16.04
CA GLN A 36 13.67 -8.78 15.97
C GLN A 36 12.71 -9.00 14.80
N GLY A 37 13.22 -9.23 13.59
CA GLY A 37 12.39 -9.55 12.44
C GLY A 37 11.54 -10.79 12.65
N ARG A 38 12.07 -11.83 13.30
CA ARG A 38 11.26 -12.99 13.70
C ARG A 38 10.16 -12.62 14.68
N ARG A 39 10.41 -11.73 15.65
CA ARG A 39 9.38 -11.24 16.58
C ARG A 39 8.33 -10.39 15.87
N ASP A 40 8.72 -9.59 14.88
CA ASP A 40 7.79 -8.80 14.07
C ASP A 40 6.91 -9.73 13.21
N MET A 41 7.51 -10.72 12.56
CA MET A 41 6.76 -11.75 11.81
C MET A 41 5.90 -12.60 12.74
N GLN A 42 6.36 -12.91 13.94
CA GLN A 42 5.57 -13.56 14.98
C GLN A 42 4.41 -12.66 15.40
N TYR A 43 4.59 -11.34 15.51
CA TYR A 43 3.50 -10.41 15.82
C TYR A 43 2.46 -10.38 14.71
N VAL A 44 2.91 -10.31 13.45
CA VAL A 44 2.05 -10.38 12.27
C VAL A 44 1.29 -11.72 12.24
N HIS A 45 1.96 -12.80 12.66
CA HIS A 45 1.37 -14.12 12.80
C HIS A 45 0.40 -14.25 13.99
N ASP A 46 0.77 -13.78 15.20
CA ASP A 46 0.20 -14.20 16.51
C ASP A 46 -0.76 -13.23 17.19
N LYS A 47 -0.66 -11.89 16.99
CA LYS A 47 -1.46 -10.95 17.81
C LYS A 47 -2.98 -11.09 17.64
N TYR A 48 -3.39 -11.98 16.76
CA TYR A 48 -4.74 -12.49 16.73
C TYR A 48 -4.58 -13.98 16.99
N SER A 49 -5.27 -14.57 17.97
CA SER A 49 -5.26 -16.04 18.19
C SER A 49 -5.85 -16.86 17.02
N TYR A 50 -6.07 -16.18 15.88
CA TYR A 50 -6.20 -16.73 14.55
C TYR A 50 -5.13 -16.13 13.57
N GLY A 51 -4.72 -14.86 13.65
CA GLY A 51 -3.58 -14.25 12.93
C GLY A 51 -3.99 -13.16 11.93
N TYR A 52 -3.14 -12.18 11.58
CA TYR A 52 -3.45 -11.32 10.43
C TYR A 52 -3.68 -12.20 9.19
N PHE A 53 -2.95 -13.31 9.07
CA PHE A 53 -3.09 -14.30 8.01
C PHE A 53 -4.29 -15.26 8.08
N SER A 54 -4.95 -15.42 9.24
CA SER A 54 -6.28 -16.05 9.26
C SER A 54 -7.40 -15.06 9.03
N GLN A 55 -7.08 -13.76 9.10
CA GLN A 55 -7.82 -12.68 8.48
C GLN A 55 -8.48 -13.20 7.21
N PRO A 56 -9.80 -13.47 7.08
CA PRO A 56 -10.28 -13.91 5.77
C PRO A 56 -10.03 -12.84 4.70
N ASN A 57 -9.88 -11.58 5.13
CA ASN A 57 -9.50 -10.43 4.32
C ASN A 57 -7.99 -10.08 4.37
N HIS A 58 -7.10 -10.99 4.75
CA HIS A 58 -5.68 -10.78 4.44
C HIS A 58 -5.46 -11.06 2.96
N ALA A 59 -4.91 -10.09 2.24
CA ALA A 59 -4.64 -10.21 0.82
C ALA A 59 -3.71 -11.39 0.55
N LYS A 60 -4.04 -12.14 -0.50
CA LYS A 60 -3.27 -13.28 -0.95
C LYS A 60 -2.84 -13.08 -2.39
N LEU A 61 -1.63 -13.51 -2.69
CA LEU A 61 -1.12 -13.57 -4.05
C LEU A 61 -0.65 -15.00 -4.31
N ASN A 62 -1.04 -15.57 -5.45
CA ASN A 62 -0.83 -16.99 -5.76
C ASN A 62 -1.35 -17.94 -4.66
N GLY A 63 -2.46 -17.58 -4.00
CA GLY A 63 -3.07 -18.35 -2.91
C GLY A 63 -2.29 -18.34 -1.59
N LYS A 64 -1.13 -17.68 -1.55
CA LYS A 64 -0.33 -17.53 -0.35
C LYS A 64 -0.51 -16.14 0.24
N PRO A 65 -0.29 -15.98 1.54
CA PRO A 65 -0.46 -14.67 2.15
C PRO A 65 0.63 -13.67 1.74
N LEU A 66 0.25 -12.43 1.43
CA LEU A 66 1.15 -11.42 0.88
C LEU A 66 1.94 -10.68 1.97
N ILE A 67 3.27 -10.66 1.87
CA ILE A 67 4.12 -9.69 2.58
C ILE A 67 4.91 -8.93 1.54
N MET A 68 4.91 -7.62 1.66
CA MET A 68 5.76 -6.75 0.85
C MET A 68 6.89 -6.20 1.70
N ASP A 69 8.02 -5.86 1.10
CA ASP A 69 9.09 -5.12 1.77
C ASP A 69 9.58 -3.93 0.93
N PHE A 70 9.49 -2.75 1.53
CA PHE A 70 9.87 -1.48 0.94
C PHE A 70 11.34 -1.19 1.22
N GLY A 71 12.18 -1.73 0.36
CA GLY A 71 13.62 -1.53 0.41
C GLY A 71 14.29 -2.47 1.40
N PRO A 72 14.57 -3.73 1.00
CA PRO A 72 15.32 -4.69 1.81
C PRO A 72 16.76 -4.23 1.91
N GLN A 73 17.07 -3.54 3.00
CA GLN A 73 18.28 -2.75 3.16
C GLN A 73 19.14 -3.25 4.31
N THR A 74 18.51 -3.82 5.32
CA THR A 74 19.18 -4.26 6.54
C THR A 74 19.31 -5.78 6.59
N LEU A 75 18.23 -6.51 6.32
CA LEU A 75 18.24 -7.97 6.20
C LEU A 75 18.73 -8.38 4.82
N GLN A 76 19.61 -9.38 4.79
CA GLN A 76 20.26 -9.86 3.57
C GLN A 76 20.20 -11.39 3.44
N GLY A 77 20.11 -11.85 2.21
CA GLY A 77 20.17 -13.25 1.84
C GLY A 77 19.16 -14.12 2.59
N ASP A 78 19.64 -15.17 3.26
CA ASP A 78 18.80 -16.16 3.93
C ASP A 78 18.19 -15.64 5.25
N GLU A 79 18.57 -14.46 5.73
CA GLU A 79 17.97 -13.85 6.91
C GLU A 79 16.45 -13.66 6.73
N TRP A 80 16.01 -13.36 5.51
CA TRP A 80 14.60 -13.31 5.14
C TRP A 80 13.87 -14.63 5.41
N ASN A 81 14.47 -15.76 5.01
CA ASN A 81 13.90 -17.07 5.29
C ASN A 81 13.85 -17.38 6.80
N GLN A 82 14.81 -16.87 7.57
CA GLN A 82 14.87 -17.07 9.01
C GLN A 82 13.84 -16.24 9.78
N ILE A 83 13.52 -15.03 9.34
CA ILE A 83 12.46 -14.21 9.95
C ILE A 83 11.07 -14.75 9.60
N PHE A 84 10.91 -15.40 8.45
CA PHE A 84 9.65 -16.03 8.03
C PHE A 84 9.41 -17.43 8.64
N SER A 85 10.26 -17.89 9.55
CA SER A 85 10.05 -19.17 10.25
C SER A 85 8.70 -19.31 10.98
N PRO A 86 8.02 -18.24 11.43
CA PRO A 86 6.67 -18.37 12.01
C PRO A 86 5.59 -18.80 11.00
N PHE A 87 5.80 -18.63 9.69
CA PHE A 87 4.77 -18.88 8.68
C PHE A 87 4.87 -20.29 8.09
N ASN A 88 3.73 -20.97 7.98
CA ASN A 88 3.59 -22.23 7.24
C ASN A 88 2.21 -22.31 6.52
N PRO A 89 2.15 -22.20 5.18
CA PRO A 89 3.27 -22.01 4.25
C PRO A 89 3.92 -20.62 4.41
N LYS A 90 5.15 -20.46 3.89
CA LYS A 90 5.82 -19.16 3.79
C LYS A 90 4.97 -18.16 2.98
N PRO A 91 5.06 -16.85 3.26
CA PRO A 91 4.31 -15.84 2.54
C PRO A 91 4.73 -15.75 1.06
N GLU A 92 3.84 -15.22 0.23
CA GLU A 92 4.23 -14.67 -1.07
C GLU A 92 4.96 -13.35 -0.79
N PHE A 93 6.29 -13.39 -0.79
CA PHE A 93 7.13 -12.26 -0.46
C PHE A 93 7.49 -11.46 -1.71
N ILE A 94 7.13 -10.18 -1.75
CA ILE A 94 7.37 -9.27 -2.89
C ILE A 94 8.17 -8.07 -2.39
N ILE A 95 9.27 -7.73 -3.07
CA ILE A 95 10.15 -6.64 -2.62
C ILE A 95 10.14 -5.46 -3.57
N LEU A 96 10.64 -4.32 -3.12
CA LEU A 96 10.86 -3.17 -3.98
C LEU A 96 11.71 -3.55 -5.21
N TRP A 97 11.34 -3.04 -6.38
CA TRP A 97 12.04 -3.30 -7.63
C TRP A 97 13.55 -3.07 -7.54
N TYR A 98 14.31 -3.82 -8.35
CA TYR A 98 15.77 -3.76 -8.38
C TYR A 98 16.50 -4.25 -7.12
N GLN A 99 15.78 -4.83 -6.16
CA GLN A 99 16.36 -5.38 -4.93
C GLN A 99 16.43 -6.92 -4.90
N THR A 100 16.11 -7.63 -5.99
CA THR A 100 16.00 -9.10 -6.00
C THR A 100 17.25 -9.86 -5.56
N LYS A 101 18.42 -9.21 -5.60
CA LYS A 101 19.69 -9.80 -5.14
C LYS A 101 19.86 -9.81 -3.61
N THR A 102 19.05 -9.07 -2.85
CA THR A 102 19.22 -8.94 -1.39
C THR A 102 18.52 -10.05 -0.61
N THR A 103 17.77 -10.95 -1.25
CA THR A 103 16.89 -11.92 -0.54
C THR A 103 17.28 -13.38 -0.70
N ALA A 104 18.39 -13.71 -1.37
CA ALA A 104 18.82 -15.08 -1.68
C ALA A 104 17.69 -16.01 -2.19
N GLY A 105 16.74 -15.47 -2.96
CA GLY A 105 15.61 -16.22 -3.53
C GLY A 105 14.40 -16.38 -2.61
N ALA A 106 14.36 -15.71 -1.45
CA ALA A 106 13.15 -15.66 -0.62
C ALA A 106 12.02 -14.89 -1.32
N SER A 107 12.34 -13.82 -2.05
CA SER A 107 11.35 -13.07 -2.82
C SER A 107 10.84 -13.86 -4.04
N GLN A 108 9.53 -13.79 -4.28
CA GLN A 108 8.85 -14.37 -5.44
C GLN A 108 8.67 -13.37 -6.59
N GLY A 109 9.02 -12.11 -6.36
CA GLY A 109 8.77 -11.05 -7.31
C GLY A 109 9.22 -9.67 -6.84
N ASP A 110 8.79 -8.66 -7.58
CA ASP A 110 9.02 -7.28 -7.18
C ASP A 110 7.85 -6.34 -7.50
N PHE A 111 7.82 -5.21 -6.81
CA PHE A 111 6.85 -4.15 -7.00
C PHE A 111 7.53 -2.84 -7.41
N ALA A 112 6.94 -2.13 -8.37
CA ALA A 112 7.50 -0.89 -8.90
C ALA A 112 7.28 0.31 -7.96
N TRP A 113 8.11 1.35 -8.08
CA TRP A 113 7.94 2.64 -7.41
C TRP A 113 8.09 3.77 -8.46
N PRO A 114 7.84 5.05 -8.16
CA PRO A 114 8.17 6.12 -9.10
C PRO A 114 9.63 6.06 -9.59
N ALA A 115 9.79 6.16 -10.91
CA ALA A 115 11.09 6.25 -11.57
C ALA A 115 11.37 7.67 -12.06
N GLN A 116 12.65 8.06 -12.03
CA GLN A 116 13.12 9.38 -12.45
C GLN A 116 12.81 9.72 -13.91
N ASP A 117 12.87 8.74 -14.81
CA ASP A 117 12.52 8.86 -16.23
C ASP A 117 11.03 8.53 -16.49
N PHE A 118 10.21 8.54 -15.44
CA PHE A 118 8.76 8.39 -15.48
C PHE A 118 8.32 7.08 -16.18
N ILE A 119 7.62 7.20 -17.31
CA ILE A 119 7.16 6.06 -18.12
C ILE A 119 8.34 5.25 -18.68
N GLY A 120 9.50 5.87 -18.91
CA GLY A 120 10.70 5.17 -19.37
C GLY A 120 11.12 4.05 -18.41
N GLY A 121 11.20 4.36 -17.12
CA GLY A 121 11.65 3.44 -16.09
C GLY A 121 10.64 2.34 -15.81
N LEU A 122 9.35 2.68 -15.80
CA LEU A 122 8.28 1.70 -15.72
C LEU A 122 8.34 0.72 -16.91
N ASN A 123 8.42 1.21 -18.15
CA ASN A 123 8.56 0.35 -19.34
C ASN A 123 9.80 -0.54 -19.28
N GLY A 124 10.93 0.06 -18.90
CA GLY A 124 12.20 -0.66 -18.74
C GLY A 124 12.10 -1.76 -17.70
N TRP A 125 11.32 -1.58 -16.63
CA TRP A 125 11.06 -2.60 -15.63
C TRP A 125 10.04 -3.65 -16.07
N TYR A 126 8.92 -3.25 -16.69
CA TYR A 126 7.91 -4.18 -17.19
C TYR A 126 8.49 -5.16 -18.23
N GLY A 127 9.49 -4.72 -19.02
CA GLY A 127 10.21 -5.58 -19.97
C GLY A 127 11.17 -6.60 -19.35
N LYS A 128 11.44 -6.56 -18.04
CA LYS A 128 12.35 -7.48 -17.33
C LYS A 128 11.60 -8.69 -16.79
N GLN A 129 12.23 -9.86 -16.77
CA GLN A 129 11.67 -11.07 -16.14
C GLN A 129 12.11 -11.14 -14.67
N THR A 130 11.20 -10.88 -13.73
CA THR A 130 11.51 -10.78 -12.28
C THR A 130 10.65 -11.66 -11.38
N GLY A 131 9.89 -12.61 -11.95
CA GLY A 131 8.89 -13.40 -11.21
C GLY A 131 7.55 -12.68 -11.19
N VAL A 132 6.89 -12.65 -10.04
CA VAL A 132 5.64 -11.90 -9.85
C VAL A 132 5.92 -10.39 -9.98
N LYS A 133 5.08 -9.68 -10.74
CA LYS A 133 5.17 -8.23 -10.90
C LYS A 133 3.95 -7.55 -10.29
N VAL A 134 4.20 -6.66 -9.34
CA VAL A 134 3.18 -5.73 -8.86
C VAL A 134 3.45 -4.36 -9.48
N GLY A 135 2.61 -3.98 -10.44
CA GLY A 135 2.72 -2.71 -11.15
C GLY A 135 2.57 -1.50 -10.24
N CYS A 136 2.75 -0.31 -10.79
CA CYS A 136 2.64 0.94 -10.05
C CYS A 136 1.96 2.03 -10.87
N ALA A 137 0.99 2.70 -10.23
CA ALA A 137 0.40 3.95 -10.68
C ALA A 137 0.70 5.05 -9.65
N TYR A 138 1.13 6.21 -10.14
CA TYR A 138 1.49 7.36 -9.31
C TYR A 138 1.20 8.68 -10.02
N SER A 139 0.84 9.69 -9.25
CA SER A 139 0.42 11.01 -9.72
C SER A 139 1.58 11.98 -9.93
N GLY A 140 2.67 11.80 -9.19
CA GLY A 140 3.88 12.61 -9.23
C GLY A 140 4.96 11.99 -8.36
N PHE A 141 6.04 12.72 -8.14
CA PHE A 141 7.08 12.37 -7.18
C PHE A 141 7.89 13.62 -6.80
N ASN A 142 8.34 13.70 -5.57
CA ASN A 142 9.33 14.64 -5.10
C ASN A 142 10.24 13.90 -4.13
N SER A 143 11.51 13.74 -4.48
CA SER A 143 12.45 13.02 -3.61
C SER A 143 12.47 13.64 -2.21
N PHE A 144 12.10 12.86 -1.19
CA PHE A 144 12.19 13.24 0.22
C PHE A 144 13.44 12.63 0.89
N TYR A 145 14.41 12.20 0.07
CA TYR A 145 15.53 11.38 0.52
C TYR A 145 16.42 12.06 1.54
N LYS A 146 16.67 13.36 1.40
CA LYS A 146 17.54 14.09 2.34
C LYS A 146 16.90 14.17 3.73
N GLU A 147 15.63 14.55 3.77
CA GLU A 147 14.82 14.66 4.97
C GLU A 147 14.53 13.28 5.60
N GLY A 148 14.45 12.23 4.76
CA GLY A 148 14.29 10.84 5.18
C GLY A 148 15.58 10.10 5.54
N GLY A 149 16.75 10.72 5.41
CA GLY A 149 18.05 10.11 5.78
C GLY A 149 18.75 9.29 4.68
N TRP A 150 18.26 9.35 3.44
CA TRP A 150 18.68 8.56 2.27
C TRP A 150 19.65 9.27 1.32
N GLY A 151 20.18 10.44 1.71
CA GLY A 151 21.14 11.23 0.93
C GLY A 151 20.52 12.31 0.05
N ASP A 152 21.36 13.08 -0.63
CA ASP A 152 20.96 14.29 -1.37
C ASP A 152 20.96 14.04 -2.88
N PHE A 153 19.89 13.41 -3.37
CA PHE A 153 19.68 13.10 -4.79
C PHE A 153 18.33 13.66 -5.28
N PRO A 154 18.22 14.99 -5.44
CA PRO A 154 16.94 15.62 -5.70
C PRO A 154 16.45 15.31 -7.12
N TRP A 155 15.21 14.86 -7.23
CA TRP A 155 14.48 14.79 -8.49
C TRP A 155 12.98 14.84 -8.22
N SER A 156 12.22 15.28 -9.22
CA SER A 156 10.77 15.37 -9.09
C SER A 156 10.06 15.17 -10.42
N ILE A 157 8.81 14.74 -10.30
CA ILE A 157 7.80 14.66 -11.35
C ILE A 157 6.60 15.46 -10.83
N PRO A 158 6.17 16.51 -11.54
CA PRO A 158 5.01 17.29 -11.11
C PRO A 158 3.77 16.41 -10.90
N VAL A 159 3.04 16.66 -9.82
CA VAL A 159 1.79 15.96 -9.53
C VAL A 159 0.75 16.34 -10.57
N SER A 160 0.16 15.35 -11.26
CA SER A 160 -0.96 15.61 -12.17
C SER A 160 -1.86 14.40 -12.40
N VAL A 161 -3.14 14.67 -12.68
CA VAL A 161 -4.13 13.65 -13.05
C VAL A 161 -3.74 12.92 -14.33
N SER A 162 -3.11 13.63 -15.28
CA SER A 162 -2.60 13.03 -16.52
C SER A 162 -1.49 12.02 -16.26
N ASN A 163 -0.55 12.31 -15.35
CA ASN A 163 0.51 11.38 -14.99
C ASN A 163 -0.05 10.12 -14.32
N PHE A 164 -1.01 10.31 -13.41
CA PHE A 164 -1.72 9.20 -12.78
C PHE A 164 -2.44 8.30 -13.80
N GLN A 165 -3.18 8.89 -14.73
CA GLN A 165 -3.86 8.13 -15.80
C GLN A 165 -2.87 7.35 -16.66
N GLN A 166 -1.74 7.95 -17.06
CA GLN A 166 -0.73 7.30 -17.88
C GLN A 166 -0.07 6.11 -17.18
N THR A 167 0.32 6.27 -15.91
CA THR A 167 0.95 5.19 -15.14
C THR A 167 -0.05 4.08 -14.80
N LEU A 168 -1.31 4.43 -14.49
CA LEU A 168 -2.40 3.48 -14.30
C LEU A 168 -2.68 2.65 -15.55
N ASP A 169 -2.81 3.30 -16.71
CA ASP A 169 -3.03 2.62 -17.99
C ASP A 169 -1.87 1.69 -18.32
N LEU A 170 -0.64 2.15 -18.10
CA LEU A 170 0.55 1.36 -18.37
C LEU A 170 0.63 0.12 -17.46
N GLY A 171 0.40 0.28 -16.17
CA GLY A 171 0.50 -0.83 -15.23
C GLY A 171 -0.60 -1.88 -15.43
N LEU A 172 -1.83 -1.45 -15.71
CA LEU A 172 -2.93 -2.37 -16.05
C LEU A 172 -2.71 -3.10 -17.39
N ALA A 173 -1.91 -2.54 -18.30
CA ALA A 173 -1.56 -3.22 -19.55
C ALA A 173 -0.49 -4.31 -19.37
N HIS A 174 0.25 -4.31 -18.26
CA HIS A 174 1.43 -5.18 -18.06
C HIS A 174 1.34 -6.10 -16.85
N THR A 175 0.41 -5.87 -15.92
CA THR A 175 0.32 -6.60 -14.66
C THR A 175 -1.12 -6.86 -14.25
N ASP A 176 -1.36 -8.03 -13.64
CA ASP A 176 -2.64 -8.39 -13.04
C ASP A 176 -2.81 -7.82 -11.63
N THR A 177 -1.71 -7.36 -11.01
CA THR A 177 -1.69 -6.74 -9.69
C THR A 177 -0.95 -5.41 -9.78
N LEU A 178 -1.57 -4.34 -9.30
CA LEU A 178 -1.05 -2.99 -9.38
C LEU A 178 -1.21 -2.29 -8.03
N GLN A 179 -0.14 -1.67 -7.56
CA GLN A 179 -0.21 -0.74 -6.44
C GLN A 179 -0.56 0.67 -6.95
N VAL A 180 -1.26 1.43 -6.13
CA VAL A 180 -1.35 2.88 -6.28
C VAL A 180 -0.43 3.51 -5.25
N ALA A 181 0.69 4.06 -5.71
CA ALA A 181 1.64 4.80 -4.90
C ALA A 181 1.26 6.28 -4.95
N THR A 182 0.64 6.84 -3.92
CA THR A 182 0.20 6.26 -2.63
C THR A 182 -1.18 6.78 -2.27
N TRP A 183 -1.78 6.29 -1.17
CA TRP A 183 -2.94 6.99 -0.61
C TRP A 183 -2.56 8.41 -0.18
N ASN A 184 -1.57 8.57 0.71
CA ASN A 184 -1.35 9.82 1.45
C ASN A 184 0.13 10.16 1.73
N ASP A 185 1.07 9.75 0.89
CA ASP A 185 2.45 10.23 1.00
C ASP A 185 2.60 11.61 0.35
N TYR A 186 2.26 12.62 1.14
CA TYR A 186 2.39 14.03 0.78
C TYR A 186 3.85 14.50 0.73
N GLY A 187 4.76 13.85 1.46
CA GLY A 187 6.18 14.21 1.48
C GLY A 187 6.83 13.93 0.13
N GLU A 188 6.47 12.80 -0.47
CA GLU A 188 6.92 12.41 -1.80
C GLU A 188 6.01 12.89 -2.93
N GLY A 189 4.88 13.54 -2.66
CA GLY A 189 3.99 14.02 -3.72
C GLY A 189 3.36 12.90 -4.56
N THR A 190 3.19 11.71 -3.98
CA THR A 190 2.62 10.54 -4.67
C THR A 190 1.14 10.32 -4.32
N GLN A 191 0.60 11.09 -3.37
CA GLN A 191 -0.75 10.92 -2.86
C GLN A 191 -1.84 10.98 -3.95
N ILE A 192 -2.88 10.19 -3.75
CA ILE A 192 -4.16 10.28 -4.47
C ILE A 192 -5.34 10.62 -3.53
N GLU A 193 -5.09 10.74 -2.22
CA GLU A 193 -6.07 11.22 -1.24
C GLU A 193 -6.59 12.61 -1.67
N PRO A 194 -7.91 12.86 -1.57
CA PRO A 194 -8.47 14.13 -1.96
C PRO A 194 -7.86 15.34 -1.26
N THR A 195 -7.46 16.34 -2.05
CA THR A 195 -6.92 17.62 -1.57
C THR A 195 -7.78 18.80 -2.03
N LEU A 196 -7.47 20.01 -1.57
CA LEU A 196 -8.10 21.23 -2.10
C LEU A 196 -7.78 21.46 -3.58
N GLU A 197 -6.63 21.00 -4.05
CA GLU A 197 -6.15 21.24 -5.42
C GLU A 197 -6.74 20.24 -6.41
N PHE A 198 -6.80 18.96 -6.04
CA PHE A 198 -7.23 17.88 -6.93
C PHE A 198 -8.63 17.35 -6.62
N GLU A 199 -9.24 17.76 -5.50
CA GLU A 199 -10.52 17.24 -5.02
C GLU A 199 -10.56 15.70 -5.18
N TYR A 200 -11.51 15.16 -5.96
CA TYR A 200 -11.66 13.72 -6.17
C TYR A 200 -11.08 13.23 -7.52
N GLN A 201 -10.33 14.06 -8.25
CA GLN A 201 -9.97 13.78 -9.65
C GLN A 201 -9.19 12.46 -9.83
N PHE A 202 -8.27 12.12 -8.92
CA PHE A 202 -7.56 10.83 -8.98
C PHE A 202 -8.49 9.64 -8.72
N LEU A 203 -9.40 9.76 -7.76
CA LEU A 203 -10.37 8.72 -7.46
C LEU A 203 -11.42 8.58 -8.58
N GLU A 204 -11.79 9.67 -9.24
CA GLU A 204 -12.65 9.64 -10.43
C GLU A 204 -11.99 8.88 -11.58
N VAL A 205 -10.69 9.09 -11.80
CA VAL A 205 -9.89 8.32 -12.76
C VAL A 205 -9.96 6.82 -12.43
N LEU A 206 -9.74 6.44 -11.16
CA LEU A 206 -9.86 5.04 -10.73
C LEU A 206 -11.28 4.49 -10.93
N GLN A 207 -12.30 5.22 -10.51
CA GLN A 207 -13.69 4.78 -10.64
C GLN A 207 -14.05 4.50 -12.10
N LYS A 208 -13.69 5.43 -13.00
CA LYS A 208 -13.91 5.29 -14.44
C LYS A 208 -13.11 4.13 -15.03
N LYS A 209 -11.83 3.99 -14.67
CA LYS A 209 -10.96 2.95 -15.22
C LYS A 209 -11.39 1.55 -14.77
N MET A 210 -11.81 1.41 -13.51
CA MET A 210 -12.28 0.15 -12.93
C MET A 210 -13.75 -0.15 -13.25
N GLY A 211 -14.49 0.80 -13.80
CA GLY A 211 -15.90 0.63 -14.17
C GLY A 211 -16.83 0.40 -12.97
N VAL A 212 -16.47 0.92 -11.78
CA VAL A 212 -17.31 0.78 -10.58
C VAL A 212 -18.56 1.64 -10.70
N LYS A 213 -19.65 1.22 -10.04
CA LYS A 213 -20.93 1.96 -10.04
C LYS A 213 -20.93 3.19 -9.12
N TYR A 214 -19.93 3.30 -8.25
CA TYR A 214 -19.76 4.43 -7.35
C TYR A 214 -19.38 5.70 -8.14
N THR A 215 -19.82 6.84 -7.64
CA THR A 215 -19.63 8.15 -8.29
C THR A 215 -18.84 9.11 -7.39
N VAL A 216 -18.40 10.24 -7.95
CA VAL A 216 -17.80 11.34 -7.15
C VAL A 216 -18.75 11.85 -6.07
N ALA A 217 -20.07 11.83 -6.32
CA ALA A 217 -21.05 12.18 -5.30
C ALA A 217 -21.04 11.19 -4.12
N ASP A 218 -20.72 9.92 -4.35
CA ASP A 218 -20.57 8.94 -3.28
C ASP A 218 -19.26 9.16 -2.50
N LEU A 219 -18.17 9.52 -3.18
CA LEU A 219 -16.91 9.91 -2.52
C LEU A 219 -17.11 11.12 -1.61
N LYS A 220 -17.84 12.14 -2.10
CA LYS A 220 -18.16 13.33 -1.30
C LYS A 220 -18.95 13.00 -0.04
N LYS A 221 -19.88 12.05 -0.09
CA LYS A 221 -20.63 11.60 1.10
C LYS A 221 -19.72 11.04 2.18
N VAL A 222 -18.62 10.37 1.82
CA VAL A 222 -17.65 9.85 2.81
C VAL A 222 -17.05 11.01 3.62
N THR A 223 -16.57 12.03 2.91
CA THR A 223 -15.97 13.22 3.51
C THR A 223 -16.99 14.02 4.32
N ASP A 224 -18.20 14.25 3.79
CA ASP A 224 -19.28 14.93 4.49
C ASP A 224 -19.67 14.17 5.78
N THR A 225 -19.72 12.84 5.73
CA THR A 225 -20.00 11.99 6.90
C THR A 225 -18.94 12.15 7.97
N TYR A 226 -17.64 12.22 7.59
CA TYR A 226 -16.56 12.50 8.53
C TYR A 226 -16.73 13.86 9.21
N PHE A 227 -16.95 14.93 8.43
CA PHE A 227 -17.12 16.27 9.01
C PHE A 227 -18.36 16.36 9.90
N HIS A 228 -19.46 15.68 9.56
CA HIS A 228 -20.62 15.59 10.44
C HIS A 228 -20.32 14.80 11.72
N ARG A 229 -19.52 13.71 11.67
CA ARG A 229 -19.11 12.99 12.88
C ARG A 229 -18.28 13.87 13.81
N VAL A 230 -17.41 14.72 13.26
CA VAL A 230 -16.64 15.70 14.05
C VAL A 230 -17.56 16.77 14.64
N MET A 231 -18.45 17.34 13.84
CA MET A 231 -19.36 18.42 14.26
C MET A 231 -20.36 17.96 15.34
N TYR A 232 -20.81 16.71 15.28
CA TYR A 232 -21.85 16.15 16.15
C TYR A 232 -21.31 15.06 17.09
N ALA A 233 -20.03 15.14 17.47
CA ALA A 233 -19.34 14.09 18.24
C ALA A 233 -20.08 13.68 19.53
N ASP A 234 -20.73 14.64 20.21
CA ASP A 234 -21.46 14.40 21.47
C ASP A 234 -22.97 14.15 21.29
N ASN A 235 -23.45 14.03 20.05
CA ASN A 235 -24.87 13.83 19.77
C ASN A 235 -25.15 12.39 19.32
N ALA A 236 -25.55 11.55 20.28
CA ALA A 236 -25.81 10.12 20.05
C ALA A 236 -26.84 9.84 18.94
N THR A 237 -27.88 10.68 18.81
CA THR A 237 -28.89 10.56 17.75
C THR A 237 -28.27 10.78 16.37
N MET A 238 -27.43 11.82 16.24
CA MET A 238 -26.72 12.09 14.99
C MET A 238 -25.68 11.01 14.69
N SER A 239 -24.95 10.52 15.70
CA SER A 239 -24.01 9.42 15.52
C SER A 239 -24.70 8.17 14.94
N ALA A 240 -25.86 7.80 15.46
CA ALA A 240 -26.63 6.66 14.96
C ALA A 240 -27.11 6.86 13.51
N LEU A 241 -27.55 8.08 13.16
CA LEU A 241 -27.97 8.42 11.80
C LEU A 241 -26.79 8.35 10.81
N LEU A 242 -25.64 8.90 11.19
CA LEU A 242 -24.42 8.89 10.36
C LEU A 242 -23.87 7.46 10.20
N GLU A 243 -24.00 6.62 11.22
CA GLU A 243 -23.62 5.20 11.11
C GLU A 243 -24.50 4.45 10.12
N LYS A 244 -25.83 4.70 10.15
CA LYS A 244 -26.75 4.15 9.15
C LYS A 244 -26.43 4.65 7.74
N GLN A 245 -26.21 5.95 7.57
CA GLN A 245 -25.84 6.53 6.26
C GLN A 245 -24.54 5.91 5.71
N HIS A 246 -23.56 5.70 6.60
CA HIS A 246 -22.31 5.04 6.25
C HIS A 246 -22.53 3.58 5.82
N PHE A 247 -23.34 2.83 6.57
CA PHE A 247 -23.70 1.46 6.21
C PHE A 247 -24.40 1.38 4.85
N ASP A 248 -25.39 2.24 4.61
CA ASP A 248 -26.14 2.31 3.34
C ASP A 248 -25.22 2.68 2.16
N LEU A 249 -24.19 3.50 2.40
CA LEU A 249 -23.20 3.86 1.40
C LEU A 249 -22.27 2.69 1.04
N VAL A 250 -21.79 1.95 2.04
CA VAL A 250 -20.90 0.78 1.84
C VAL A 250 -21.61 -0.33 1.08
N HIS A 251 -22.89 -0.57 1.36
CA HIS A 251 -23.68 -1.66 0.77
C HIS A 251 -24.58 -1.19 -0.38
N LYS A 252 -24.29 -0.02 -0.99
CA LYS A 252 -25.16 0.62 -1.99
C LYS A 252 -25.44 -0.28 -3.21
N TYR A 253 -24.52 -1.18 -3.54
CA TYR A 253 -24.57 -2.03 -4.73
C TYR A 253 -24.35 -3.52 -4.47
N ASP A 254 -24.47 -3.95 -3.21
CA ASP A 254 -24.42 -5.36 -2.80
C ASP A 254 -25.72 -6.11 -3.15
#